data_AF-A0A1E4ICS9-F1
#
_entry.id   AF-A0A1E4ICS9-F1
#
_cell.length_a   1.000
_cell.length_b   1.000
_cell.length_c   1.000
_cell.angle_alpha   90.00
_cell.angle_beta   90.00
_cell.angle_gamma   90.00
#
_symmetry.space_group_name_H-M   'P 1'
#
loop_
_entity.id
_entity.type
_entity.pdbx_description
1 polymer ?
#
loop_
_entity_poly.entity_id
_entity_poly.type
_entity_poly.pdbx_seq_one_letter_code
_entity_poly.pdbx_strand_id
1 'polypeptide(L)' 'MNRCPVPAPIRADGLSLDNLAEGSTFRSESYEVSAAEVKEFASRWNPQLFHLDADSAAGTFLGGTAGTERNE' A
#
# COMPACT_ATOMS: atom_id res chain seq x y z
N MET A 1 28.48 8.74 34.86
CA MET A 1 27.17 8.20 34.45
C MET A 1 27.37 7.19 33.33
N ASN A 2 27.06 5.91 33.55
CA ASN A 2 27.06 4.94 32.44
C ASN A 2 25.86 5.23 31.54
N ARG A 3 26.09 5.59 30.28
CA ARG A 3 25.02 5.59 29.28
C ARG A 3 24.66 4.14 28.96
N CYS A 4 23.37 3.81 29.02
CA CYS A 4 22.88 2.54 28.48
C CYS A 4 23.27 2.46 26.99
N PRO A 5 23.72 1.29 26.51
CA PRO A 5 24.00 1.10 25.10
C PRO A 5 22.69 1.25 24.31
N VAL A 6 22.72 2.09 23.27
CA VAL A 6 21.59 2.21 22.34
C VAL A 6 21.44 0.88 21.62
N PRO A 7 20.26 0.24 21.63
CA PRO A 7 20.05 -1.00 20.89
C PRO A 7 20.31 -0.76 19.41
N ALA A 8 20.83 -1.78 18.73
CA ALA A 8 21.03 -1.72 17.28
C ALA A 8 19.71 -1.32 16.59
N PRO A 9 19.76 -0.48 15.54
CA PRO A 9 18.56 -0.02 14.87
C PRO A 9 17.78 -1.21 14.30
N ILE A 10 16.47 -1.24 14.60
CA ILE A 10 15.57 -2.33 14.16
C ILE A 10 15.28 -2.20 12.66
N ARG A 11 15.40 -0.98 12.10
CA ARG A 11 15.28 -0.70 10.68
C ARG A 11 16.66 -0.51 10.06
N ALA A 12 16.85 -1.07 8.87
CA ALA A 12 18.11 -0.96 8.11
C ALA A 12 18.45 0.49 7.71
N ASP A 13 17.45 1.37 7.70
CA ASP A 13 17.60 2.81 7.42
C ASP A 13 18.24 3.60 8.59
N GLY A 14 18.45 2.97 9.74
CA GLY A 14 19.03 3.63 10.92
C GLY A 14 18.14 4.70 11.55
N LEU A 15 16.88 4.78 11.13
CA LEU A 15 15.91 5.74 11.66
C LEU A 15 15.49 5.32 13.07
N SER A 16 15.79 6.16 14.06
CA SER A 16 15.31 6.03 15.43
C SER A 16 14.16 7.00 15.70
N LEU A 17 13.47 6.81 16.83
CA LEU A 17 12.41 7.73 17.28
C LEU A 17 12.92 9.17 17.43
N ASP A 18 14.13 9.34 17.98
CA ASP A 18 14.74 10.66 18.21
C ASP A 18 15.09 11.42 16.91
N ASN A 19 15.12 10.72 15.77
CA ASN A 19 15.40 11.31 14.46
C ASN A 19 14.13 11.84 13.77
N LEU A 20 12.94 11.56 14.30
CA LEU A 20 11.68 12.05 13.74
C LEU A 20 11.42 13.48 14.21
N ALA A 21 11.05 14.35 13.27
CA ALA A 21 10.69 15.73 13.56
C ALA A 21 9.38 16.11 12.86
N GLU A 22 8.72 17.15 13.37
CA GLU A 22 7.55 17.72 12.71
C GLU A 22 7.92 18.16 11.29
N GLY A 23 7.11 17.77 10.31
CA GLY A 23 7.35 18.05 8.90
C GLY A 23 8.30 17.08 8.18
N SER A 24 8.82 16.04 8.83
CA SER A 24 9.55 14.98 8.13
C SER A 24 8.65 14.30 7.08
N THR A 25 9.14 14.22 5.84
CA THR A 25 8.46 13.54 4.73
C THR A 25 9.30 12.38 4.21
N PHE A 26 8.64 11.27 3.88
CA PHE A 26 9.26 10.09 3.29
C PHE A 26 8.47 9.69 2.06
N ARG A 27 9.17 9.24 1.02
CA ARG A 27 8.55 8.70 -0.18
C ARG A 27 8.99 7.25 -0.32
N SER A 28 8.04 6.34 -0.47
CA SER A 28 8.34 4.98 -0.86
C SER A 28 8.72 4.90 -2.33
N GLU A 29 9.36 3.81 -2.70
CA GLU A 29 9.43 3.43 -4.10
C GLU A 29 8.02 3.22 -4.69
N SER A 30 7.95 3.25 -6.01
CA SER A 30 6.71 2.92 -6.72
C SER A 30 6.57 1.40 -6.81
N TYR A 31 5.33 0.92 -6.69
CA TYR A 31 4.99 -0.48 -6.85
C TYR A 31 3.82 -0.58 -7.83
N GLU A 32 4.01 -1.34 -8.91
CA GLU A 32 2.94 -1.65 -9.85
C GLU A 32 2.04 -2.70 -9.21
N VAL A 33 0.77 -2.35 -8.98
CA VAL A 33 -0.22 -3.27 -8.45
C VAL A 33 -0.95 -3.91 -9.61
N SER A 34 -0.79 -5.23 -9.76
CA SER A 34 -1.42 -5.97 -10.84
C SER A 34 -2.90 -6.24 -10.58
N ALA A 35 -3.68 -6.42 -11.65
CA ALA A 35 -5.07 -6.83 -11.56
C ALA A 35 -5.27 -8.16 -10.79
N ALA A 36 -4.28 -9.07 -10.85
CA ALA A 36 -4.33 -10.35 -10.15
C ALA A 36 -4.25 -10.15 -8.63
N GLU A 37 -3.36 -9.27 -8.16
CA GLU A 37 -3.22 -8.96 -6.73
C GLU A 37 -4.46 -8.27 -6.17
N VAL A 38 -5.06 -7.37 -6.94
CA VAL A 38 -6.32 -6.70 -6.57
C VAL A 38 -7.43 -7.74 -6.36
N LYS A 39 -7.57 -8.68 -7.30
CA LYS A 39 -8.55 -9.76 -7.20
C LYS A 39 -8.26 -10.70 -6.03
N GLU A 40 -6.99 -11.06 -5.81
CA GLU A 40 -6.59 -11.88 -4.67
C GLU A 40 -6.98 -11.21 -3.35
N PHE A 41 -6.60 -9.95 -3.16
CA PHE A 41 -6.92 -9.18 -1.96
C PHE A 41 -8.44 -9.06 -1.76
N ALA A 42 -9.16 -8.66 -2.80
CA ALA A 42 -10.61 -8.47 -2.76
C ALA A 42 -11.33 -9.79 -2.41
N SER A 43 -10.92 -10.90 -3.03
CA SER A 43 -11.53 -12.22 -2.77
C SER A 43 -11.41 -12.67 -1.31
N ARG A 44 -10.36 -12.21 -0.61
CA ARG A 44 -10.08 -12.58 0.78
C ARG A 44 -10.71 -11.63 1.79
N TRP A 45 -10.74 -10.33 1.47
CA TRP A 45 -10.97 -9.29 2.49
C TRP A 45 -12.03 -8.25 2.13
N ASN A 46 -12.30 -8.04 0.84
CA ASN A 46 -13.27 -7.03 0.39
C ASN A 46 -13.92 -7.48 -0.93
N PRO A 47 -14.88 -8.41 -0.91
CA PRO A 47 -15.41 -9.08 -2.11
C PRO A 47 -16.43 -8.23 -2.86
N GLN A 48 -16.23 -6.91 -2.89
CA GLN A 48 -17.09 -6.01 -3.63
C GLN A 48 -16.94 -6.26 -5.13
N LEU A 49 -18.06 -6.45 -5.83
CA LEU A 49 -18.10 -7.02 -7.19
C LEU A 49 -17.22 -6.28 -8.20
N PHE A 50 -17.10 -4.96 -8.07
CA PHE A 50 -16.30 -4.15 -8.98
C PHE A 50 -14.77 -4.28 -8.83
N HIS A 51 -14.29 -5.10 -7.88
CA HIS A 51 -12.88 -5.52 -7.83
C HIS A 51 -12.62 -6.86 -8.51
N LEU A 52 -13.65 -7.69 -8.65
CA LEU A 52 -13.52 -9.08 -9.07
C LEU A 52 -13.88 -9.26 -10.55
N ASP A 53 -14.87 -8.51 -11.01
CA ASP A 53 -15.52 -8.72 -12.30
C ASP A 53 -15.68 -7.41 -13.07
N ALA A 54 -15.10 -7.35 -14.27
CA ALA A 54 -15.07 -6.16 -15.09
C ALA A 54 -16.46 -5.81 -15.65
N ASP A 55 -17.26 -6.83 -15.99
CA ASP A 55 -18.61 -6.64 -16.54
C ASP A 55 -19.54 -6.05 -15.48
N SER A 56 -19.46 -6.55 -14.25
CA SER A 56 -20.18 -6.01 -13.09
C SER A 56 -19.70 -4.60 -12.75
N ALA A 57 -18.42 -4.30 -12.96
CA ALA A 57 -17.86 -2.98 -12.71
C ALA A 57 -18.31 -1.93 -13.73
N ALA A 58 -18.54 -2.33 -14.99
CA ALA A 58 -18.99 -1.45 -16.07
C ALA A 58 -20.36 -0.78 -15.78
N GLY A 59 -21.22 -1.45 -15.02
CA GLY A 59 -22.51 -0.91 -14.58
C GLY A 59 -22.44 0.03 -13.37
N THR A 60 -21.26 0.24 -12.80
CA THR A 60 -21.05 1.12 -11.65
C THR A 60 -20.55 2.49 -12.09
N PHE A 61 -20.52 3.47 -11.17
CA PHE A 61 -19.89 4.77 -11.41
C PHE A 61 -18.41 4.67 -11.84
N LEU A 62 -17.74 3.56 -11.52
CA LEU A 62 -16.34 3.33 -11.87
C LEU A 62 -16.12 3.03 -13.35
N GLY A 63 -17.15 2.53 -14.06
CA GLY A 63 -17.10 2.20 -15.49
C GLY A 63 -16.11 1.09 -15.87
N GLY A 64 -15.56 0.38 -14.89
CA GLY A 64 -14.52 -0.64 -15.03
C GLY A 64 -13.94 -1.04 -13.67
N THR A 65 -13.10 -2.08 -13.65
CA THR A 65 -12.57 -2.64 -12.41
C THR A 65 -11.76 -1.61 -11.61
N ALA A 66 -12.04 -1.46 -10.31
CA ALA A 66 -11.28 -0.55 -9.45
C ALA A 66 -10.02 -1.23 -8.87
N GLY A 67 -8.93 -0.46 -8.79
CA GLY A 67 -7.65 -0.91 -8.23
C GLY A 67 -6.67 -1.48 -9.24
N THR A 68 -7.10 -1.70 -10.48
CA THR A 68 -6.22 -1.99 -11.62
C THR A 68 -5.98 -0.71 -12.42
N GLU A 69 -4.90 -0.67 -13.19
CA GLU A 69 -4.69 0.37 -14.21
C GLU A 69 -5.88 0.42 -15.18
N ARG A 70 -6.24 1.64 -15.65
CA ARG A 70 -7.11 1.79 -16.83
C ARG A 70 -6.23 1.66 -18.06
N ASN A 71 -6.28 0.52 -18.72
CA ASN A 71 -5.77 0.42 -20.07
C ASN A 71 -6.72 1.20 -20.98
N GLU A 72 -6.24 2.35 -21.46
CA GLU A 72 -6.87 3.14 -22.53
C GLU A 72 -6.94 2.34 -23.84
#